data_AF-A0A0N6ZKY5-F1
#
_entry.id   AF-A0A0N6ZKY5-F1
#
_cell.length_a   1.000
_cell.length_b   1.000
_cell.length_c   1.000
_cell.angle_alpha   90.00
_cell.angle_beta   90.00
_cell.angle_gamma   90.00
#
_symmetry.space_group_name_H-M   'P 1'
#
loop_
_entity.id
_entity.type
_entity.pdbx_description
1 polymer ?
#
loop_
_entity_poly.entity_id
_entity_poly.type
_entity_poly.pdbx_seq_one_letter_code
_entity_poly.pdbx_strand_id
1 'polypeptide(L)'
;MTTNQFDGHVFAPSPVHEFDGEYHELAAVAASCSCGWRGSDVSPGMEGKGGYRGPTAHPITSEEGEAERAAEQEWLDEHIAEFDGAVVSAALANQIRSVGEQLDALIEADEPMAALAAIRLSGGYFARQARDAALRASFLDHSWSQIGDALGISKQAAWERYGKSRQERSSD
;
A
#
# COMPACT_ATOMS: atom_id res chain seq x y z
N MET A 1 -15.40 -9.89 -9.58
CA MET A 1 -13.93 -9.78 -9.59
C MET A 1 -13.45 -9.83 -8.16
N THR A 2 -12.80 -10.93 -7.80
CA THR A 2 -12.13 -11.12 -6.52
C THR A 2 -10.91 -10.22 -6.49
N THR A 3 -10.95 -9.16 -5.69
CA THR A 3 -9.78 -8.30 -5.44
C THR A 3 -8.83 -9.07 -4.55
N ASN A 4 -7.90 -9.81 -5.14
CA ASN A 4 -6.87 -10.49 -4.36
C ASN A 4 -5.95 -9.46 -3.71
N GLN A 5 -5.84 -9.55 -2.39
CA GLN A 5 -5.12 -8.62 -1.54
C GLN A 5 -4.24 -9.37 -0.56
N PHE A 6 -2.98 -8.96 -0.45
CA PHE A 6 -2.02 -9.47 0.52
C PHE A 6 -1.28 -8.28 1.15
N ASP A 7 -1.37 -8.09 2.47
CA ASP A 7 -0.57 -7.09 3.22
C ASP A 7 -0.48 -5.67 2.59
N GLY A 8 -1.59 -5.14 2.07
CA GLY A 8 -1.63 -3.83 1.39
C GLY A 8 -1.24 -3.85 -0.10
N HIS A 9 -0.75 -4.98 -0.59
CA HIS A 9 -0.58 -5.29 -2.01
C HIS A 9 -1.91 -5.75 -2.59
N VAL A 10 -2.39 -5.06 -3.62
CA VAL A 10 -3.64 -5.39 -4.33
C VAL A 10 -3.28 -5.76 -5.75
N PHE A 11 -3.70 -6.95 -6.18
CA PHE A 11 -3.58 -7.40 -7.56
C PHE A 11 -4.45 -6.53 -8.48
N ALA A 12 -3.86 -6.11 -9.59
CA ALA A 12 -4.55 -5.38 -10.65
C ALA A 12 -4.15 -5.99 -12.01
N PRO A 13 -5.11 -6.53 -12.79
CA PRO A 13 -4.83 -6.96 -14.15
C PRO A 13 -4.60 -5.73 -15.04
N SER A 14 -3.51 -5.70 -15.79
CA SER A 14 -3.20 -4.66 -16.77
C SER A 14 -3.48 -5.19 -18.18
N PRO A 15 -4.49 -4.65 -18.90
CA PRO A 15 -4.78 -5.09 -20.26
C PRO A 15 -3.64 -4.71 -21.21
N VAL A 16 -3.25 -5.66 -22.06
CA VAL A 16 -2.26 -5.46 -23.13
C VAL A 16 -2.99 -5.51 -24.45
N HIS A 17 -2.91 -4.41 -25.19
CA HIS A 17 -3.55 -4.27 -26.48
C HIS A 17 -2.55 -4.41 -27.62
N GLU A 18 -2.89 -5.22 -28.61
CA GLU A 18 -2.18 -5.23 -29.88
C GLU A 18 -2.79 -4.21 -30.85
N PHE A 19 -1.93 -3.61 -31.66
CA PHE A 19 -2.32 -2.61 -32.64
C PHE A 19 -2.05 -3.16 -34.04
N ASP A 20 -3.12 -3.43 -34.78
CA ASP A 20 -3.04 -3.77 -36.20
C ASP A 20 -3.65 -2.64 -37.05
N GLY A 21 -2.99 -1.48 -37.02
CA GLY A 21 -3.27 -0.34 -37.88
C GLY A 21 -4.53 0.48 -37.55
N GLU A 22 -5.70 -0.16 -37.46
CA GLU A 22 -7.01 0.49 -37.29
C GLU A 22 -7.82 -0.06 -36.09
N TYR A 23 -7.43 -1.22 -35.55
CA TYR A 23 -8.11 -1.87 -34.44
C TYR A 23 -7.21 -2.01 -33.21
N HIS A 24 -7.82 -1.82 -32.04
CA HIS A 24 -7.24 -2.13 -30.73
C HIS A 24 -7.96 -3.35 -30.17
N GLU A 25 -7.31 -4.51 -30.19
CA GLU A 25 -7.85 -5.73 -29.58
C GLU A 25 -7.10 -6.02 -28.27
N LEU A 26 -7.83 -6.52 -27.27
CA LEU A 26 -7.21 -7.02 -26.04
C LEU A 26 -6.51 -8.34 -26.38
N ALA A 27 -5.18 -8.32 -26.39
CA ALA A 27 -4.37 -9.47 -26.79
C ALA A 27 -3.91 -10.30 -25.57
N ALA A 28 -3.68 -9.65 -24.44
CA ALA A 28 -3.17 -10.31 -23.23
C ALA A 28 -3.53 -9.53 -21.94
N VAL A 29 -3.26 -10.16 -20.80
CA VAL A 29 -3.34 -9.56 -19.47
C VAL A 29 -1.98 -9.68 -18.79
N ALA A 30 -1.45 -8.58 -18.27
CA ALA A 30 -0.23 -8.56 -17.48
C ALA A 30 -0.55 -8.40 -15.99
N ALA A 31 0.29 -9.00 -15.14
CA ALA A 31 0.20 -8.85 -13.70
C ALA A 31 0.68 -7.46 -13.25
N SER A 32 -0.03 -6.83 -12.31
CA SER A 32 0.45 -5.63 -11.63
C SER A 32 -0.06 -5.53 -10.20
N CYS A 33 0.62 -4.73 -9.39
CA CYS A 33 0.31 -4.53 -7.98
C CYS A 33 0.17 -3.05 -7.63
N SER A 34 -0.71 -2.72 -6.67
CA SER A 34 -0.84 -1.37 -6.08
C SER A 34 0.47 -0.75 -5.56
N CYS A 35 1.48 -1.56 -5.21
CA CYS A 35 2.79 -1.08 -4.76
C CYS A 35 3.72 -0.65 -5.91
N GLY A 36 3.27 -0.77 -7.17
CA GLY A 36 4.04 -0.43 -8.37
C GLY A 36 4.79 -1.60 -9.01
N TRP A 37 4.74 -2.80 -8.41
CA TRP A 37 5.28 -4.00 -9.05
C TRP A 37 4.47 -4.35 -10.31
N ARG A 38 5.18 -4.86 -11.32
CA ARG A 38 4.62 -5.38 -12.55
C ARG A 38 5.26 -6.75 -12.80
N GLY A 39 4.49 -7.63 -13.44
CA GLY A 39 4.94 -8.94 -13.90
C GLY A 39 6.32 -8.88 -14.56
N SER A 40 7.02 -9.98 -14.56
CA SER A 40 8.47 -9.98 -14.71
C SER A 40 9.01 -9.16 -15.89
N ASP A 41 10.02 -8.32 -15.60
CA ASP A 41 10.92 -7.62 -16.53
C ASP A 41 11.97 -8.58 -17.16
N VAL A 42 11.74 -9.90 -17.21
CA VAL A 42 12.67 -10.82 -17.90
C VAL A 42 12.42 -10.79 -19.40
N SER A 43 13.32 -10.12 -20.12
CA SER A 43 13.55 -10.45 -21.53
C SER A 43 14.08 -11.88 -21.66
N PRO A 44 13.44 -12.68 -22.52
CA PRO A 44 14.23 -13.31 -23.58
C PRO A 44 13.53 -13.19 -24.94
N GLY A 45 14.25 -12.57 -25.88
CA GLY A 45 14.25 -12.93 -27.30
C GLY A 45 12.90 -13.08 -28.01
N MET A 46 12.29 -11.97 -28.41
CA MET A 46 11.56 -11.94 -29.69
C MET A 46 12.58 -12.05 -30.83
N GLU A 47 12.96 -13.28 -31.22
CA GLU A 47 13.50 -13.49 -32.56
C GLU A 47 12.36 -13.33 -33.57
N GLY A 48 12.16 -12.10 -34.06
CA GLY A 48 11.88 -11.92 -35.47
C GLY A 48 10.66 -11.09 -35.89
N LYS A 49 9.75 -10.66 -35.02
CA LYS A 49 8.66 -9.76 -35.43
C LYS A 49 8.34 -8.77 -34.32
N GLY A 50 8.47 -7.48 -34.62
CA GLY A 50 8.38 -6.39 -33.64
C GLY A 50 7.15 -6.52 -32.73
N GLY A 51 7.39 -6.79 -31.45
CA GLY A 51 6.36 -6.89 -30.43
C GLY A 51 6.90 -6.39 -29.09
N TYR A 52 6.05 -5.61 -28.44
CA TYR A 52 6.11 -4.97 -27.13
C TYR A 52 7.29 -5.33 -26.19
N ARG A 53 8.01 -4.30 -25.72
CA ARG A 53 8.80 -4.38 -24.47
C ARG A 53 7.83 -4.16 -23.31
N GLY A 54 7.37 -5.22 -22.69
CA GLY A 54 6.47 -5.16 -21.55
C GLY A 54 6.62 -6.38 -20.63
N PRO A 55 6.08 -6.29 -19.41
CA PRO A 55 6.06 -7.38 -18.43
C PRO A 55 5.44 -8.64 -19.04
N THR A 56 5.79 -9.83 -18.51
CA THR A 56 5.18 -11.11 -18.92
C THR A 56 3.66 -10.96 -19.01
N ALA A 57 3.12 -11.15 -20.22
CA ALA A 57 1.72 -10.94 -20.54
C ALA A 57 1.09 -12.28 -20.92
N HIS A 58 -0.04 -12.62 -20.30
CA HIS A 58 -0.77 -13.87 -20.49
C HIS A 58 -1.79 -13.68 -21.61
N PRO A 59 -1.64 -14.36 -22.76
CA PRO A 59 -2.50 -14.14 -23.92
C PRO A 59 -3.96 -14.51 -23.61
N ILE A 60 -4.90 -13.72 -24.15
CA ILE A 60 -6.32 -14.06 -24.07
C ILE A 60 -6.55 -15.36 -24.86
N THR A 61 -7.14 -16.35 -24.20
CA THR A 61 -7.53 -17.62 -24.82
C THR A 61 -9.05 -17.66 -25.04
N SER A 62 -9.54 -18.76 -25.61
CA SER A 62 -10.99 -19.00 -25.72
C SER A 62 -11.65 -19.28 -24.36
N GLU A 63 -10.89 -19.53 -23.30
CA GLU A 63 -11.40 -19.78 -21.97
C GLU A 63 -11.49 -18.47 -21.18
N GLU A 64 -12.72 -18.08 -20.81
CA GLU A 64 -12.99 -16.86 -20.07
C GLU A 64 -12.25 -16.87 -18.72
N GLY A 65 -11.50 -15.81 -18.43
CA GLY A 65 -10.80 -15.66 -17.16
C GLY A 65 -9.50 -16.46 -17.02
N GLU A 66 -9.05 -17.19 -18.05
CA GLU A 66 -7.78 -17.94 -17.99
C GLU A 66 -6.57 -16.99 -17.89
N ALA A 67 -6.52 -15.96 -18.73
CA ALA A 67 -5.44 -14.99 -18.75
C ALA A 67 -5.35 -14.19 -17.44
N GLU A 68 -6.48 -13.77 -16.86
CA GLU A 68 -6.49 -13.08 -15.57
C GLU A 68 -6.00 -13.99 -14.43
N ARG A 69 -6.39 -15.27 -14.42
CA ARG A 69 -5.93 -16.24 -13.42
C ARG A 69 -4.43 -16.51 -13.54
N ALA A 70 -3.90 -16.59 -14.76
CA ALA A 70 -2.48 -16.77 -14.99
C ALA A 70 -1.66 -15.54 -14.53
N ALA A 71 -2.16 -14.33 -14.81
CA ALA A 71 -1.57 -13.09 -14.31
C ALA A 71 -1.63 -12.98 -12.77
N GLU A 72 -2.73 -13.43 -12.16
CA GLU A 72 -2.86 -13.50 -10.71
C GLU A 72 -1.88 -14.50 -10.10
N GLN A 73 -1.72 -15.68 -10.72
CA GLN A 73 -0.79 -16.70 -10.26
C GLN A 73 0.67 -16.22 -10.35
N GLU A 74 1.05 -15.52 -11.42
CA GLU A 74 2.35 -14.85 -11.52
C GLU A 74 2.56 -13.83 -10.41
N TRP A 75 1.55 -13.02 -10.10
CA TRP A 75 1.62 -12.09 -8.97
C TRP A 75 1.83 -12.83 -7.64
N LEU A 76 1.19 -13.98 -7.43
CA LEU A 76 1.41 -14.78 -6.23
C LEU A 76 2.84 -15.37 -6.18
N ASP A 77 3.30 -15.94 -7.29
CA ASP A 77 4.54 -16.72 -7.36
C ASP A 77 5.81 -15.89 -7.51
N GLU A 78 5.72 -14.70 -8.10
CA GLU A 78 6.88 -13.83 -8.35
C GLU A 78 6.88 -12.59 -7.47
N HIS A 79 5.73 -11.98 -7.23
CA HIS A 79 5.66 -10.78 -6.37
C HIS A 79 5.49 -11.14 -4.90
N ILE A 80 4.46 -11.93 -4.58
CA ILE A 80 4.15 -12.26 -3.19
C ILE A 80 5.15 -13.26 -2.61
N ALA A 81 5.65 -14.20 -3.41
CA ALA A 81 6.66 -15.16 -2.97
C ALA A 81 8.00 -14.53 -2.54
N GLU A 82 8.37 -13.34 -3.06
CA GLU A 82 9.55 -12.60 -2.58
C GLU A 82 9.40 -12.16 -1.11
N PHE A 83 8.17 -11.94 -0.65
CA PHE A 83 7.89 -11.66 0.76
C PHE A 83 7.88 -12.94 1.61
N ASP A 84 7.89 -14.13 0.99
CA ASP A 84 7.77 -15.43 1.67
C ASP A 84 9.04 -15.85 2.44
N GLY A 85 10.18 -15.19 2.17
CA GLY A 85 11.47 -15.49 2.82
C GLY A 85 11.58 -15.05 4.30
N ALA A 86 10.69 -14.16 4.75
CA ALA A 86 10.58 -13.76 6.15
C ALA A 86 9.15 -13.28 6.46
N VAL A 87 8.12 -14.08 6.15
CA VAL A 87 6.74 -13.70 6.47
C VAL A 87 6.58 -13.66 7.98
N VAL A 88 6.28 -12.47 8.47
CA VAL A 88 5.67 -12.28 9.78
C VAL A 88 4.42 -13.17 9.82
N SER A 89 4.38 -14.18 10.69
CA SER A 89 3.24 -15.11 10.74
C SER A 89 1.90 -14.37 10.70
N ALA A 90 0.89 -14.91 10.02
CA ALA A 90 -0.42 -14.26 9.92
C ALA A 90 -0.99 -13.86 11.29
N ALA A 91 -0.69 -14.66 12.33
CA ALA A 91 -1.03 -14.33 13.72
C ALA A 91 -0.37 -13.01 14.19
N LEU A 92 0.92 -12.82 13.95
CA LEU A 92 1.64 -11.60 14.30
C LEU A 92 1.20 -10.40 13.44
N ALA A 93 0.97 -10.60 12.14
CA ALA A 93 0.41 -9.55 11.28
C ALA A 93 -0.98 -9.09 11.77
N ASN A 94 -1.84 -10.03 12.16
CA ASN A 94 -3.15 -9.73 12.76
C ASN A 94 -3.02 -9.01 14.10
N GLN A 95 -2.03 -9.35 14.93
CA GLN A 95 -1.76 -8.63 16.17
C GLN A 95 -1.35 -7.18 15.92
N ILE A 96 -0.46 -6.92 14.97
CA ILE A 96 -0.04 -5.55 14.61
C ILE A 96 -1.24 -4.74 14.11
N ARG A 97 -2.09 -5.34 13.26
CA ARG A 97 -3.33 -4.70 12.80
C ARG A 97 -4.27 -4.37 13.96
N SER A 98 -4.49 -5.33 14.86
CA SER A 98 -5.34 -5.12 16.04
C SER A 98 -4.82 -4.00 16.95
N VAL A 99 -3.50 -3.83 17.08
CA VAL A 99 -2.94 -2.67 17.81
C VAL A 99 -3.26 -1.37 17.07
N GLY A 100 -3.12 -1.34 15.75
CA GLY A 100 -3.50 -0.18 14.94
C GLY A 100 -4.97 0.22 15.11
N GLU A 101 -5.88 -0.76 15.13
CA GLU A 101 -7.32 -0.56 15.36
C GLU A 101 -7.61 -0.06 16.78
N GLN A 102 -6.92 -0.57 17.79
CA GLN A 102 -7.05 -0.09 19.16
C GLN A 102 -6.58 1.37 19.32
N LEU A 103 -5.51 1.76 18.62
CA LEU A 103 -5.05 3.15 18.58
C LEU A 103 -6.08 4.06 17.89
N ASP A 104 -6.66 3.62 16.77
CA ASP A 104 -7.73 4.36 16.09
C ASP A 104 -8.94 4.54 17.02
N ALA A 105 -9.35 3.50 17.74
CA ALA A 105 -10.46 3.55 18.70
C ALA A 105 -10.22 4.55 19.84
N LEU A 106 -8.98 4.65 20.36
CA LEU A 106 -8.61 5.66 21.37
C LEU A 106 -8.73 7.09 20.80
N ILE A 107 -8.31 7.30 19.54
CA ILE A 107 -8.40 8.61 18.89
C ILE A 107 -9.87 9.00 18.68
N GLU A 108 -10.70 8.06 18.23
CA GLU A 108 -12.15 8.26 18.01
C GLU A 108 -12.91 8.51 19.33
N ALA A 109 -12.45 7.91 20.43
CA ALA A 109 -13.01 8.10 21.76
C ALA A 109 -12.54 9.39 22.45
N ASP A 110 -11.85 10.30 21.75
CA ASP A 110 -11.27 11.53 22.31
C ASP A 110 -10.24 11.30 23.41
N GLU A 111 -9.51 10.19 23.32
CA GLU A 111 -8.35 9.86 24.15
C GLU A 111 -7.01 9.91 23.38
N PRO A 112 -6.72 10.95 22.57
CA PRO A 112 -5.54 10.96 21.70
C PRO A 112 -4.23 10.96 22.47
N MET A 113 -4.19 11.49 23.70
CA MET A 113 -3.00 11.46 24.55
C MET A 113 -2.61 10.05 24.97
N ALA A 114 -3.59 9.17 25.20
CA ALA A 114 -3.36 7.75 25.49
C ALA A 114 -2.80 7.04 24.25
N ALA A 115 -3.36 7.32 23.07
CA ALA A 115 -2.85 6.80 21.80
C ALA A 115 -1.39 7.23 21.56
N LEU A 116 -1.04 8.51 21.75
CA LEU A 116 0.33 9.00 21.60
C LEU A 116 1.31 8.32 22.55
N ALA A 117 0.92 8.09 23.81
CA ALA A 117 1.74 7.38 24.78
C ALA A 117 1.94 5.90 24.39
N ALA A 118 0.91 5.22 23.90
CA ALA A 118 1.02 3.85 23.39
C ALA A 118 1.93 3.77 22.15
N ILE A 119 1.83 4.74 21.24
CA ILE A 119 2.70 4.84 20.06
C ILE A 119 4.16 5.04 20.46
N ARG A 120 4.43 5.85 21.49
CA ARG A 120 5.77 5.97 22.06
C ARG A 120 6.31 4.61 22.52
N LEU A 121 5.49 3.79 23.21
CA LEU A 121 5.89 2.44 23.65
C LEU A 121 6.21 1.52 22.47
N SER A 122 5.54 1.69 21.33
CA SER A 122 5.88 0.95 20.11
C SER A 122 7.22 1.38 19.51
N GLY A 123 7.77 2.56 19.86
CA GLY A 123 8.93 3.15 19.19
C GLY A 123 8.56 4.03 17.98
N GLY A 124 7.29 4.40 17.83
CA GLY A 124 6.81 5.29 16.78
C GLY A 124 6.41 4.62 15.46
N TYR A 125 6.20 3.30 15.41
CA TYR A 125 5.88 2.57 14.16
C TYR A 125 4.50 2.90 13.57
N PHE A 126 3.59 3.52 14.33
CA PHE A 126 2.25 3.88 13.87
C PHE A 126 2.16 5.34 13.44
N ALA A 127 2.91 5.72 12.39
CA ALA A 127 3.07 7.12 11.99
C ALA A 127 1.76 7.82 11.58
N ARG A 128 0.82 7.10 10.95
CA ARG A 128 -0.50 7.62 10.59
C ARG A 128 -1.28 7.98 11.85
N GLN A 129 -1.47 7.01 12.76
CA GLN A 129 -2.16 7.21 14.03
C GLN A 129 -1.49 8.27 14.89
N ALA A 130 -0.15 8.36 14.88
CA ALA A 130 0.58 9.40 15.61
C ALA A 130 0.19 10.80 15.14
N ARG A 131 0.05 10.99 13.83
CA ARG A 131 -0.39 12.25 13.24
C ARG A 131 -1.84 12.54 13.59
N ASP A 132 -2.73 11.57 13.40
CA ASP A 132 -4.16 11.77 13.65
C ASP A 132 -4.43 12.06 15.12
N ALA A 133 -3.77 11.34 16.04
CA ALA A 133 -3.80 11.60 17.47
C ALA A 133 -3.22 12.98 17.82
N ALA A 134 -2.08 13.39 17.24
CA ALA A 134 -1.50 14.70 17.51
C ALA A 134 -2.41 15.85 17.04
N LEU A 135 -3.03 15.71 15.88
CA LEU A 135 -4.00 16.69 15.36
C LEU A 135 -5.26 16.73 16.22
N ARG A 136 -5.81 15.57 16.60
CA ARG A 136 -6.98 15.49 17.47
C ARG A 136 -6.69 16.07 18.85
N ALA A 137 -5.53 15.78 19.43
CA ALA A 137 -5.09 16.36 20.70
C ALA A 137 -4.99 17.89 20.62
N SER A 138 -4.41 18.43 19.53
CA SER A 138 -4.36 19.88 19.31
C SER A 138 -5.75 20.50 19.16
N PHE A 139 -6.71 19.79 18.58
CA PHE A 139 -8.11 20.24 18.49
C PHE A 139 -8.82 20.21 19.84
N LEU A 140 -8.44 19.29 20.73
CA LEU A 140 -8.92 19.20 22.12
C LEU A 140 -8.09 20.08 23.08
N ASP A 141 -7.50 21.17 22.57
CA ASP A 141 -6.72 22.16 23.33
C ASP A 141 -5.48 21.62 24.08
N HIS A 142 -4.99 20.42 23.76
CA HIS A 142 -3.68 20.00 24.25
C HIS A 142 -2.57 20.79 23.57
N SER A 143 -1.64 21.30 24.38
CA SER A 143 -0.49 22.03 23.89
C SER A 143 0.50 21.11 23.17
N TRP A 144 1.24 21.67 22.21
CA TRP A 144 2.34 20.97 21.54
C TRP A 144 3.45 20.50 22.48
N SER A 145 3.56 21.08 23.68
CA SER A 145 4.46 20.56 24.71
C SER A 145 3.96 19.23 25.25
N GLN A 146 2.68 19.16 25.64
CA GLN A 146 2.06 17.93 26.14
C GLN A 146 2.08 16.82 25.08
N ILE A 147 1.79 17.15 23.82
CA ILE A 147 1.86 16.21 22.70
C ILE A 147 3.29 15.68 22.52
N GLY A 148 4.30 16.55 22.61
CA GLY A 148 5.70 16.16 22.58
C GLY A 148 6.07 15.22 23.74
N ASP A 149 5.65 15.56 24.96
CA ASP A 149 5.91 14.76 26.16
C ASP A 149 5.31 13.35 26.06
N ALA A 150 4.08 13.23 25.55
CA ALA A 150 3.40 11.95 25.31
C ALA A 150 4.16 11.08 24.30
N LEU A 151 4.68 11.68 23.23
CA LEU A 151 5.51 11.02 22.22
C LEU A 151 6.96 10.80 22.65
N GLY A 152 7.42 11.43 23.74
CA GLY A 152 8.80 11.41 24.17
C GLY A 152 9.75 12.22 23.27
N ILE A 153 9.25 13.26 22.62
CA ILE A 153 10.01 14.16 21.74
C ILE A 153 9.84 15.62 22.18
N SER A 154 10.69 16.51 21.67
CA SER A 154 10.56 17.94 22.00
C SER A 154 9.29 18.57 21.42
N LYS A 155 8.78 19.63 22.04
CA LYS A 155 7.71 20.47 21.50
C LYS A 155 7.95 20.88 20.04
N GLN A 156 9.18 21.31 19.74
CA GLN A 156 9.55 21.74 18.39
C GLN A 156 9.46 20.57 17.40
N ALA A 157 9.99 19.40 17.77
CA ALA A 157 9.90 18.21 16.93
C ALA A 157 8.45 17.76 16.71
N ALA A 158 7.59 17.83 17.73
CA ALA A 158 6.17 17.53 17.60
C ALA A 158 5.47 18.49 16.62
N TRP A 159 5.69 19.80 16.78
CA TRP A 159 5.12 20.82 15.90
C TRP A 159 5.62 20.68 14.46
N GLU A 160 6.92 20.46 14.26
CA GLU A 160 7.49 20.30 12.92
C GLU A 160 6.98 19.05 12.20
N ARG A 161 6.80 17.94 12.92
CA ARG A 161 6.33 16.67 12.36
C ARG A 161 4.83 16.66 12.08
N TYR A 162 4.01 17.20 12.98
CA TYR A 162 2.56 16.99 12.96
C TYR A 162 1.74 18.28 12.90
N GLY A 163 2.31 19.41 13.30
CA GLY A 163 1.62 20.70 13.40
C GLY A 163 1.49 21.47 12.08
N LYS A 164 2.22 21.06 11.04
CA LYS A 164 2.04 21.64 9.70
C LYS A 164 0.78 21.01 9.07
N SER A 165 -0.26 21.82 8.91
CA SER A 165 -1.40 21.46 8.05
C SER A 165 -0.88 21.12 6.66
N ARG A 166 -1.50 20.11 6.03
CA ARG A 166 -1.24 19.73 4.64
C ARG A 166 -1.24 21.03 3.82
N GLN A 167 -0.15 21.34 3.11
CA GLN A 167 -0.22 22.34 2.05
C GLN A 167 -1.35 21.89 1.14
N GLU A 168 -2.46 22.60 1.17
CA GLU A 168 -3.47 22.52 0.13
C GLU A 168 -2.70 22.80 -1.16
N ARG A 169 -2.58 21.80 -2.03
CA ARG A 169 -2.25 22.08 -3.42
C ARG A 169 -3.37 22.99 -3.88
N SER A 170 -3.07 24.28 -4.02
CA SER A 170 -3.91 25.20 -4.76
C SER A 170 -4.02 24.63 -6.16
N SER A 171 -5.18 24.07 -6.47
CA SER A 171 -5.58 23.84 -7.85
C SER A 171 -5.91 25.22 -8.43
N ASP A 172 -4.92 25.82 -9.09
CA ASP A 172 -5.16 26.73 -10.22
C ASP A 172 -5.32 25.89 -11.50
#